data_AF-A0A2J8IFT8-F1
#
_entry.id   AF-A0A2J8IFT8-F1
#
_cell.length_a   1.000
_cell.length_b   1.000
_cell.length_c   1.000
_cell.angle_alpha   90.00
_cell.angle_beta   90.00
_cell.angle_gamma   90.00
#
_symmetry.space_group_name_H-M   'P 1'
#
loop_
_entity.id
_entity.type
_entity.pdbx_description
1 polymer ?
#
loop_
_entity_poly.entity_id
_entity_poly.type
_entity_poly.pdbx_seq_one_letter_code
_entity_poly.pdbx_strand_id
1 'polypeptide(L)'
;MNTRKNLSRPHRARRKGESVSAGGSRRKGSNSTTLVASAAAVAFLLTACGGSPSSISAVVAGSPTSSATSTATPTPTPSPIAETPCAAVDSQKASGGETYICTLDETGKLIWLQASQSRDLKAKLAVASAAKAAADKAAADAAAEKAAADKAAADAAAAEEARAAEAKAAQEAAAAKAAADAAAKAAAPPAPQYVAPAAPPAASGCDPNYSGCVPIASDVDCAGGSGNGPAYVQGPVRVIGSDIYGLDGKDNDGVGCEG
;
A
#
# COMPACT_ATOMS: atom_id res chain seq x y z
N MET A 1 -3.54 -31.09 -63.30
CA MET A 1 -3.79 -31.21 -61.86
C MET A 1 -3.94 -29.82 -61.25
N ASN A 2 -5.18 -29.36 -61.06
CA ASN A 2 -5.51 -28.12 -60.35
C ASN A 2 -6.33 -28.51 -59.12
N THR A 3 -6.03 -27.96 -57.93
CA THR A 3 -7.00 -27.29 -57.04
C THR A 3 -6.26 -26.65 -55.86
N ARG A 4 -6.59 -25.38 -55.64
CA ARG A 4 -6.06 -24.43 -54.66
C ARG A 4 -6.40 -24.87 -53.22
N LYS A 5 -5.43 -24.80 -52.29
CA LYS A 5 -5.67 -24.93 -50.85
C LYS A 5 -6.26 -23.61 -50.32
N ASN A 6 -7.51 -23.69 -49.88
CA ASN A 6 -8.28 -22.60 -49.30
C ASN A 6 -7.79 -22.26 -47.88
N LEU A 7 -7.77 -20.95 -47.60
CA LEU A 7 -7.69 -20.32 -46.29
C LEU A 7 -8.84 -20.77 -45.38
N SER A 8 -8.57 -20.92 -44.07
CA SER A 8 -9.55 -20.54 -43.04
C SER A 8 -8.85 -20.25 -41.70
N ARG A 9 -8.91 -18.97 -41.31
CA ARG A 9 -8.55 -18.42 -39.99
C ARG A 9 -9.71 -18.73 -39.03
N PRO A 10 -9.47 -19.14 -37.77
CA PRO A 10 -10.55 -19.22 -36.81
C PRO A 10 -10.98 -17.83 -36.31
N HIS A 11 -12.29 -17.64 -36.28
CA HIS A 11 -13.03 -16.46 -35.89
C HIS A 11 -12.83 -16.07 -34.42
N ARG A 12 -12.66 -14.76 -34.21
CA ARG A 12 -12.67 -14.05 -32.93
C ARG A 12 -14.10 -14.05 -32.36
N ALA A 13 -14.34 -14.75 -31.26
CA ALA A 13 -15.62 -14.70 -30.56
C ALA A 13 -15.76 -13.35 -29.81
N ARG A 14 -16.68 -12.50 -30.30
CA ARG A 14 -17.20 -11.34 -29.57
C ARG A 14 -17.95 -11.83 -28.33
N ARG A 15 -17.49 -11.47 -27.12
CA ARG A 15 -18.33 -11.56 -25.93
C ARG A 15 -19.36 -10.42 -25.96
N LYS A 16 -20.62 -10.84 -25.94
CA LYS A 16 -21.83 -10.05 -25.82
C LYS A 16 -21.90 -9.52 -24.38
N GLY A 17 -22.14 -8.22 -24.23
CA GLY A 17 -22.43 -7.62 -22.94
C GLY A 17 -23.78 -8.09 -22.44
N GLU A 18 -23.87 -8.32 -21.13
CA GLU A 18 -25.16 -8.42 -20.45
C GLU A 18 -25.10 -7.59 -19.17
N SER A 19 -26.05 -6.68 -19.14
CA SER A 19 -26.61 -5.83 -18.09
C SER A 19 -26.38 -6.23 -16.63
N VAL A 20 -25.78 -5.28 -15.92
CA VAL A 20 -26.19 -4.71 -14.62
C VAL A 20 -27.35 -5.44 -13.93
N SER A 21 -27.06 -6.12 -12.83
CA SER A 21 -28.04 -6.44 -11.78
C SER A 21 -27.58 -5.81 -10.47
N ALA A 22 -28.36 -4.83 -10.03
CA ALA A 22 -28.22 -4.17 -8.75
C ALA A 22 -28.70 -5.14 -7.65
N GLY A 23 -27.78 -5.55 -6.78
CA GLY A 23 -28.07 -6.47 -5.69
C GLY A 23 -27.24 -6.15 -4.45
N GLY A 24 -27.87 -5.41 -3.54
CA GLY A 24 -27.69 -5.52 -2.09
C GLY A 24 -26.29 -5.38 -1.49
N SER A 25 -26.09 -4.30 -0.73
CA SER A 25 -25.20 -4.37 0.44
C SER A 25 -25.80 -3.59 1.60
N ARG A 26 -26.41 -4.37 2.51
CA ARG A 26 -26.80 -3.96 3.85
C ARG A 26 -25.58 -3.38 4.57
N ARG A 27 -25.66 -2.12 4.99
CA ARG A 27 -24.75 -1.55 5.98
C ARG A 27 -25.10 -2.18 7.34
N LYS A 28 -24.28 -3.11 7.81
CA LYS A 28 -24.26 -3.57 9.21
C LYS A 28 -22.87 -3.25 9.75
N GLY A 29 -22.85 -2.52 10.86
CA GLY A 29 -21.69 -1.81 11.37
C GLY A 29 -20.51 -2.68 11.80
N SER A 30 -19.39 -1.99 12.04
CA SER A 30 -18.42 -2.45 13.03
C SER A 30 -17.89 -1.22 13.75
N ASN A 31 -18.04 -1.27 15.06
CA ASN A 31 -17.74 -0.19 15.97
C ASN A 31 -16.22 -0.14 16.14
N SER A 32 -15.63 1.03 15.91
CA SER A 32 -14.22 1.31 16.17
C SER A 32 -13.91 1.03 17.64
N THR A 33 -13.15 -0.03 17.89
CA THR A 33 -12.53 -0.27 19.20
C THR A 33 -11.04 -0.21 19.00
N THR A 34 -10.48 0.97 19.23
CA THR A 34 -9.05 1.21 19.45
C THR A 34 -8.58 0.35 20.61
N LEU A 35 -7.67 -0.59 20.36
CA LEU A 35 -6.87 -1.26 21.39
C LEU A 35 -5.43 -0.81 21.25
N VAL A 36 -5.01 0.01 22.21
CA VAL A 36 -3.65 0.51 22.40
C VAL A 36 -2.97 -0.36 23.46
N ALA A 37 -1.76 -0.80 23.13
CA ALA A 37 -0.65 -1.19 23.99
C ALA A 37 -0.87 -2.28 25.06
N SER A 38 -0.34 -3.45 24.74
CA SER A 38 0.06 -4.52 25.63
C SER A 38 1.18 -4.10 26.60
N ALA A 39 0.96 -4.29 27.89
CA ALA A 39 2.00 -4.37 28.91
C ALA A 39 2.05 -5.81 29.44
N ALA A 40 3.24 -6.40 29.40
CA ALA A 40 3.54 -7.75 29.83
C ALA A 40 3.36 -7.92 31.35
N ALA A 41 2.78 -9.04 31.76
CA ALA A 41 3.02 -9.64 33.07
C ALA A 41 2.78 -11.16 32.96
N VAL A 42 3.88 -11.91 32.84
CA VAL A 42 3.92 -13.36 33.01
C VAL A 42 3.75 -13.63 34.51
N ALA A 43 2.65 -14.29 34.88
CA ALA A 43 2.44 -14.81 36.23
C ALA A 43 2.18 -16.32 36.14
N PHE A 44 3.25 -17.10 36.36
CA PHE A 44 3.20 -18.52 36.68
C PHE A 44 2.58 -18.68 38.08
N LEU A 45 1.46 -19.41 38.19
CA LEU A 45 0.99 -19.92 39.47
C LEU A 45 0.80 -21.44 39.37
N LEU A 46 1.71 -22.11 40.09
CA LEU A 46 1.81 -23.55 40.27
C LEU A 46 0.60 -24.10 41.03
N THR A 47 -0.01 -25.12 40.46
CA THR A 47 -0.97 -26.03 41.07
C THR A 47 -0.27 -26.90 42.13
N ALA A 48 -0.48 -26.57 43.41
CA ALA A 48 -0.12 -27.44 44.54
C ALA A 48 -1.38 -28.21 44.99
N CYS A 49 -1.49 -29.47 44.57
CA CYS A 49 -2.43 -30.43 45.14
C CYS A 49 -1.77 -31.03 46.40
N GLY A 50 -2.19 -30.57 47.58
CA GLY A 50 -1.73 -31.08 48.87
C GLY A 50 -2.42 -32.39 49.22
N GLY A 51 -1.66 -33.48 49.21
CA GLY A 51 -2.09 -34.80 49.66
C GLY A 51 -2.24 -34.89 51.18
N SER A 52 -3.27 -35.62 51.60
CA SER A 52 -3.50 -36.04 52.98
C SER A 52 -2.50 -37.12 53.41
N PRO A 53 -1.92 -37.04 54.62
CA PRO A 53 -1.41 -38.23 55.30
C PRO A 53 -2.46 -38.79 56.27
N SER A 54 -2.74 -40.08 56.12
CA SER A 54 -3.41 -40.89 57.13
C SER A 54 -2.47 -41.23 58.29
N SER A 55 -3.11 -41.51 59.44
CA SER A 55 -2.69 -42.35 60.56
C SER A 55 -2.12 -41.66 61.80
N ILE A 56 -2.83 -41.77 62.93
CA ILE A 56 -2.33 -42.47 64.14
C ILE A 56 -3.50 -42.90 65.05
N SER A 57 -3.24 -44.01 65.74
CA SER A 57 -4.12 -44.82 66.59
C SER A 57 -4.67 -44.15 67.86
N ALA A 58 -5.79 -44.68 68.36
CA ALA A 58 -6.02 -44.80 69.79
C ALA A 58 -6.80 -46.09 70.12
N VAL A 59 -6.21 -46.84 71.05
CA VAL A 59 -6.67 -48.06 71.70
C VAL A 59 -7.77 -47.75 72.74
N VAL A 60 -8.67 -48.71 73.02
CA VAL A 60 -8.96 -49.25 74.37
C VAL A 60 -10.19 -50.18 74.38
N ALA A 61 -9.93 -51.39 74.89
CA ALA A 61 -10.71 -52.30 75.72
C ALA A 61 -12.19 -52.64 75.39
N GLY A 62 -12.39 -53.93 75.08
CA GLY A 62 -13.60 -54.70 75.38
C GLY A 62 -13.28 -56.19 75.35
N SER A 63 -13.20 -56.81 76.52
CA SER A 63 -12.87 -58.24 76.73
C SER A 63 -14.10 -59.17 76.50
N PRO A 64 -14.03 -60.49 76.74
CA PRO A 64 -14.26 -61.50 75.71
C PRO A 64 -15.60 -62.24 75.85
N THR A 65 -16.16 -62.71 74.74
CA THR A 65 -17.15 -63.79 74.77
C THR A 65 -16.69 -64.89 73.83
N SER A 66 -16.18 -65.96 74.43
CA SER A 66 -15.93 -67.24 73.77
C SER A 66 -17.25 -67.80 73.25
N SER A 67 -17.33 -68.02 71.95
CA SER A 67 -18.25 -68.98 71.34
C SER A 67 -17.46 -69.81 70.34
N ALA A 68 -17.25 -71.07 70.68
CA ALA A 68 -16.69 -72.07 69.81
C ALA A 68 -17.71 -72.45 68.75
N THR A 69 -17.35 -72.25 67.47
CA THR A 69 -18.04 -72.90 66.35
C THR A 69 -17.04 -73.24 65.26
N SER A 70 -16.78 -74.54 65.14
CA SER A 70 -16.42 -75.30 63.94
C SER A 70 -15.35 -74.74 63.00
N THR A 71 -14.17 -75.33 63.14
CA THR A 71 -13.14 -75.51 62.10
C THR A 71 -13.77 -75.85 60.74
N ALA A 72 -13.79 -74.88 59.83
CA ALA A 72 -13.79 -75.14 58.41
C ALA A 72 -12.35 -74.99 57.91
N THR A 73 -11.82 -76.07 57.35
CA THR A 73 -10.56 -76.12 56.61
C THR A 73 -10.46 -74.95 55.63
N PRO A 74 -9.40 -74.12 55.62
CA PRO A 74 -9.20 -73.18 54.54
C PRO A 74 -8.88 -73.98 53.27
N THR A 75 -9.88 -74.15 52.42
CA THR A 75 -9.69 -74.47 51.01
C THR A 75 -8.66 -73.47 50.45
N PRO A 76 -7.63 -73.90 49.68
CA PRO A 76 -6.62 -72.99 49.19
C PRO A 76 -7.30 -71.89 48.37
N THR A 77 -7.28 -70.66 48.89
CA THR A 77 -7.67 -69.48 48.13
C THR A 77 -6.74 -69.41 46.92
N PRO A 78 -7.22 -69.64 45.69
CA PRO A 78 -6.36 -69.58 44.53
C PRO A 78 -5.76 -68.17 44.45
N SER A 79 -4.44 -68.08 44.38
CA SER A 79 -3.74 -66.81 44.22
C SER A 79 -4.32 -66.08 42.99
N PRO A 80 -4.71 -64.80 43.12
CA PRO A 80 -5.21 -64.05 41.99
C PRO A 80 -4.10 -63.98 40.94
N ILE A 81 -4.40 -64.32 39.69
CA ILE A 81 -3.46 -64.17 38.55
C ILE A 81 -3.21 -62.69 38.19
N ALA A 82 -3.66 -61.75 39.04
CA ALA A 82 -3.45 -60.32 38.89
C ALA A 82 -1.96 -60.00 38.68
N GLU A 83 -1.68 -59.02 37.82
CA GLU A 83 -0.34 -58.49 37.54
C GLU A 83 0.64 -59.49 36.89
N THR A 84 0.21 -60.70 36.59
CA THR A 84 1.01 -61.65 35.81
C THR A 84 0.94 -61.33 34.30
N PRO A 85 2.03 -61.56 33.54
CA PRO A 85 2.05 -61.27 32.12
C PRO A 85 1.08 -62.17 31.35
N CYS A 86 0.49 -61.62 30.29
CA CYS A 86 -0.44 -62.32 29.43
C CYS A 86 -0.07 -62.14 27.95
N ALA A 87 -0.43 -63.11 27.11
CA ALA A 87 0.08 -63.18 25.73
C ALA A 87 -0.78 -62.44 24.70
N ALA A 88 -2.07 -62.21 24.99
CA ALA A 88 -3.01 -61.65 24.02
C ALA A 88 -3.96 -60.67 24.68
N VAL A 89 -3.94 -59.42 24.21
CA VAL A 89 -4.84 -58.34 24.65
C VAL A 89 -6.30 -58.79 24.58
N ASP A 90 -7.11 -58.36 25.53
CA ASP A 90 -8.54 -58.64 25.65
C ASP A 90 -8.91 -60.10 25.91
N SER A 91 -7.93 -60.99 26.07
CA SER A 91 -8.17 -62.36 26.53
C SER A 91 -8.76 -62.35 27.93
N GLN A 92 -9.70 -63.26 28.19
CA GLN A 92 -10.35 -63.40 29.50
C GLN A 92 -9.98 -64.71 30.17
N LYS A 93 -9.80 -64.67 31.50
CA LYS A 93 -9.55 -65.86 32.30
C LYS A 93 -10.26 -65.75 33.64
N ALA A 94 -11.03 -66.78 33.98
CA ALA A 94 -11.61 -66.90 35.32
C ALA A 94 -10.57 -67.48 36.29
N SER A 95 -10.40 -66.85 37.44
CA SER A 95 -9.55 -67.35 38.52
C SER A 95 -10.10 -66.85 39.86
N GLY A 96 -10.24 -67.74 40.86
CA GLY A 96 -10.72 -67.34 42.18
C GLY A 96 -12.13 -66.73 42.24
N GLY A 97 -13.01 -67.06 41.28
CA GLY A 97 -14.36 -66.50 41.21
C GLY A 97 -14.44 -65.12 40.53
N GLU A 98 -13.31 -64.59 40.07
CA GLU A 98 -13.25 -63.31 39.36
C GLU A 98 -12.82 -63.49 37.90
N THR A 99 -13.24 -62.55 37.06
CA THR A 99 -12.83 -62.48 35.64
C THR A 99 -11.67 -61.51 35.50
N TYR A 100 -10.57 -62.01 34.96
CA TYR A 100 -9.40 -61.24 34.59
C TYR A 100 -9.39 -60.99 33.08
N ILE A 101 -8.98 -59.81 32.66
CA ILE A 101 -8.80 -59.39 31.27
C ILE A 101 -7.34 -59.01 31.07
N CYS A 102 -6.72 -59.58 30.04
CA CYS A 102 -5.37 -59.20 29.62
C CYS A 102 -5.40 -57.79 29.04
N THR A 103 -4.78 -56.84 29.73
CA THR A 103 -4.85 -55.41 29.36
C THR A 103 -3.44 -54.83 29.29
N LEU A 104 -3.24 -53.86 28.39
CA LEU A 104 -2.01 -53.09 28.34
C LEU A 104 -1.98 -52.14 29.55
N ASP A 105 -0.89 -52.15 30.31
CA ASP A 105 -0.66 -51.19 31.37
C ASP A 105 -0.21 -49.82 30.81
N GLU A 106 0.01 -48.84 31.68
CA GLU A 106 0.49 -47.50 31.31
C GLU A 106 1.90 -47.53 30.69
N THR A 107 2.66 -48.62 30.87
CA THR A 107 4.01 -48.81 30.34
C THR A 107 4.06 -49.54 28.99
N GLY A 108 2.92 -50.04 28.50
CA GLY A 108 2.81 -50.80 27.25
C GLY A 108 2.99 -52.30 27.39
N LYS A 109 2.96 -52.86 28.60
CA LYS A 109 3.06 -54.29 28.89
C LYS A 109 1.68 -54.93 29.08
N LEU A 110 1.50 -56.15 28.58
CA LEU A 110 0.29 -56.94 28.76
C LEU A 110 0.30 -57.69 30.10
N ILE A 111 -0.64 -57.33 30.98
CA ILE A 111 -0.83 -57.99 32.28
C ILE A 111 -2.30 -58.36 32.52
N TRP A 112 -2.53 -59.41 33.33
CA TRP A 112 -3.87 -59.78 33.78
C TRP A 112 -4.37 -58.78 34.84
N LEU A 113 -5.45 -58.05 34.54
CA LEU A 113 -6.17 -57.21 35.51
C LEU A 113 -7.59 -57.73 35.72
N GLN A 114 -8.17 -57.48 36.89
CA GLN A 114 -9.60 -57.70 37.08
C GLN A 114 -10.43 -56.91 36.06
N ALA A 115 -11.60 -57.43 35.68
CA ALA A 115 -12.45 -56.81 34.67
C ALA A 115 -12.91 -55.38 35.01
N SER A 116 -13.06 -55.00 36.28
CA SER A 116 -13.30 -53.61 36.70
C SER A 116 -12.09 -52.72 36.40
N GLN A 117 -10.92 -53.12 36.91
CA GLN A 117 -9.66 -52.39 36.74
C GLN A 117 -9.27 -52.24 35.26
N SER A 118 -9.48 -53.28 34.44
CA SER A 118 -9.26 -53.24 32.99
C SER A 118 -10.16 -52.21 32.31
N ARG A 119 -11.45 -52.13 32.68
CA ARG A 119 -12.38 -51.12 32.14
C ARG A 119 -11.99 -49.71 32.56
N ASP A 120 -11.60 -49.52 33.81
CA ASP A 120 -11.18 -48.21 34.33
C ASP A 120 -9.88 -47.72 33.66
N LEU A 121 -8.88 -48.59 33.50
CA LEU A 121 -7.64 -48.26 32.80
C LEU A 121 -7.90 -47.92 31.33
N LYS A 122 -8.70 -48.72 30.63
CA LYS A 122 -9.08 -48.43 29.23
C LYS A 122 -9.81 -47.10 29.11
N ALA A 123 -10.73 -46.80 30.02
CA ALA A 123 -11.43 -45.51 30.03
C ALA A 123 -10.47 -44.34 30.27
N LYS A 124 -9.53 -44.46 31.22
CA LYS A 124 -8.51 -43.45 31.49
C LYS A 124 -7.60 -43.22 30.27
N LEU A 125 -7.11 -44.29 29.65
CA LEU A 125 -6.26 -44.20 28.45
C LEU A 125 -7.02 -43.60 27.26
N ALA A 126 -8.31 -43.90 27.10
CA ALA A 126 -9.16 -43.30 26.08
C ALA A 126 -9.39 -41.80 26.31
N VAL A 127 -9.60 -41.37 27.57
CA VAL A 127 -9.71 -39.94 27.91
C VAL A 127 -8.37 -39.24 27.70
N ALA A 128 -7.25 -39.86 28.10
CA ALA A 128 -5.92 -39.31 27.90
C ALA A 128 -5.55 -39.18 26.42
N SER A 129 -5.90 -40.17 25.59
CA SER A 129 -5.65 -40.12 24.14
C SER A 129 -6.54 -39.07 23.45
N ALA A 130 -7.80 -38.92 23.87
CA ALA A 130 -8.68 -37.86 23.38
C ALA A 130 -8.17 -36.47 23.79
N ALA A 131 -7.70 -36.30 25.03
CA ALA A 131 -7.10 -35.06 25.50
C ALA A 131 -5.81 -34.73 24.73
N LYS A 132 -4.96 -35.73 24.48
CA LYS A 132 -3.76 -35.56 23.65
C LYS A 132 -4.12 -35.17 22.21
N ALA A 133 -5.10 -35.83 21.60
CA ALA A 133 -5.56 -35.48 20.26
C ALA A 133 -6.14 -34.06 20.20
N ALA A 134 -6.88 -33.63 21.22
CA ALA A 134 -7.37 -32.26 21.32
C ALA A 134 -6.23 -31.24 21.47
N ALA A 135 -5.21 -31.55 22.27
CA ALA A 135 -4.03 -30.70 22.42
C ALA A 135 -3.21 -30.62 21.13
N ASP A 136 -2.98 -31.74 20.46
CA ASP A 136 -2.26 -31.80 19.18
C ASP A 136 -3.03 -31.02 18.09
N LYS A 137 -4.37 -31.12 18.06
CA LYS A 137 -5.22 -30.31 17.18
C LYS A 137 -5.13 -28.82 17.51
N ALA A 138 -5.20 -28.44 18.78
CA ALA A 138 -5.08 -27.04 19.20
C ALA A 138 -3.71 -26.44 18.82
N ALA A 139 -2.64 -27.23 18.95
CA ALA A 139 -1.30 -26.82 18.52
C ALA A 139 -1.22 -26.65 16.99
N ALA A 140 -1.84 -27.53 16.21
CA ALA A 140 -1.91 -27.40 14.76
C ALA A 140 -2.71 -26.17 14.32
N ASP A 141 -3.86 -25.91 14.95
CA ASP A 141 -4.69 -24.73 14.68
C ASP A 141 -3.92 -23.43 15.02
N ALA A 142 -3.24 -23.39 16.16
CA ALA A 142 -2.40 -22.24 16.55
C ALA A 142 -1.22 -22.02 15.60
N ALA A 143 -0.58 -23.10 15.11
CA ALA A 143 0.49 -23.01 14.13
C ALA A 143 -0.02 -22.48 12.77
N ALA A 144 -1.21 -22.92 12.35
CA ALA A 144 -1.84 -22.42 11.12
C ALA A 144 -2.21 -20.93 11.23
N GLU A 145 -2.73 -20.49 12.37
CA GLU A 145 -3.04 -19.07 12.62
C GLU A 145 -1.78 -18.21 12.61
N LYS A 146 -0.70 -18.67 13.27
CA LYS A 146 0.60 -17.98 13.22
C LYS A 146 1.14 -17.90 11.79
N ALA A 147 1.07 -18.97 11.02
CA ALA A 147 1.52 -18.98 9.63
C ALA A 147 0.72 -18.01 8.75
N ALA A 148 -0.60 -17.92 8.97
CA ALA A 148 -1.45 -16.96 8.28
C ALA A 148 -1.09 -15.50 8.64
N ALA A 149 -0.82 -15.22 9.92
CA ALA A 149 -0.37 -13.90 10.38
C ALA A 149 1.00 -13.52 9.80
N ASP A 150 1.97 -14.45 9.80
CA ASP A 150 3.30 -14.22 9.23
C ASP A 150 3.21 -13.95 7.72
N LYS A 151 2.36 -14.68 6.99
CA LYS A 151 2.10 -14.42 5.56
C LYS A 151 1.47 -13.06 5.35
N ALA A 152 0.47 -12.69 6.15
CA ALA A 152 -0.18 -11.37 6.04
C ALA A 152 0.79 -10.22 6.31
N ALA A 153 1.71 -10.39 7.28
CA ALA A 153 2.77 -9.42 7.55
C ALA A 153 3.75 -9.30 6.38
N ALA A 154 4.15 -10.41 5.76
CA ALA A 154 5.00 -10.40 4.58
C ALA A 154 4.32 -9.73 3.36
N ASP A 155 3.04 -10.04 3.11
CA ASP A 155 2.27 -9.41 2.04
C ASP A 155 2.11 -7.89 2.27
N ALA A 156 1.90 -7.46 3.52
CA ALA A 156 1.82 -6.04 3.88
C ALA A 156 3.17 -5.32 3.69
N ALA A 157 4.28 -5.95 4.07
CA ALA A 157 5.62 -5.39 3.85
C ALA A 157 5.93 -5.23 2.35
N ALA A 158 5.61 -6.23 1.54
CA ALA A 158 5.77 -6.16 0.09
C ALA A 158 4.89 -5.07 -0.55
N ALA A 159 3.67 -4.88 -0.06
CA ALA A 159 2.80 -3.80 -0.53
C ALA A 159 3.35 -2.40 -0.20
N GLU A 160 3.96 -2.22 0.97
CA GLU A 160 4.58 -0.94 1.34
C GLU A 160 5.84 -0.67 0.52
N GLU A 161 6.66 -1.69 0.25
CA GLU A 161 7.81 -1.58 -0.64
C GLU A 161 7.39 -1.21 -2.07
N ALA A 162 6.31 -1.82 -2.58
CA ALA A 162 5.76 -1.47 -3.89
C ALA A 162 5.28 -0.01 -3.94
N ARG A 163 4.57 0.46 -2.90
CA ARG A 163 4.13 1.86 -2.80
C ARG A 163 5.30 2.83 -2.72
N ALA A 164 6.36 2.48 -1.98
CA ALA A 164 7.57 3.29 -1.90
C ALA A 164 8.29 3.37 -3.26
N ALA A 165 8.35 2.25 -4.00
CA ALA A 165 8.91 2.22 -5.35
C ALA A 165 8.10 3.08 -6.33
N GLU A 166 6.77 3.00 -6.30
CA GLU A 166 5.87 3.84 -7.10
C GLU A 166 6.03 5.33 -6.76
N ALA A 167 6.11 5.67 -5.46
CA ALA A 167 6.33 7.05 -5.02
C ALA A 167 7.69 7.58 -5.48
N LYS A 168 8.75 6.77 -5.40
CA LYS A 168 10.07 7.13 -5.90
C LYS A 168 10.05 7.36 -7.42
N ALA A 169 9.44 6.46 -8.18
CA ALA A 169 9.29 6.62 -9.62
C ALA A 169 8.50 7.89 -10.00
N ALA A 170 7.44 8.21 -9.24
CA ALA A 170 6.68 9.44 -9.43
C ALA A 170 7.51 10.70 -9.16
N GLN A 171 8.34 10.69 -8.11
CA GLN A 171 9.26 11.79 -7.81
C GLN A 171 10.32 11.98 -8.90
N GLU A 172 10.90 10.90 -9.39
CA GLU A 172 11.88 10.93 -10.50
C GLU A 172 11.24 11.46 -11.79
N ALA A 173 10.02 11.03 -12.11
CA ALA A 173 9.26 11.55 -13.26
C ALA A 173 8.92 13.04 -13.10
N ALA A 174 8.52 13.48 -11.90
CA ALA A 174 8.26 14.88 -11.61
C ALA A 174 9.53 15.75 -11.73
N ALA A 175 10.67 15.25 -11.24
CA ALA A 175 11.96 15.92 -11.37
C ALA A 175 12.40 16.03 -12.83
N ALA A 176 12.24 14.96 -13.62
CA ALA A 176 12.54 14.96 -15.05
C ALA A 176 11.67 15.99 -15.81
N LYS A 177 10.37 16.07 -15.48
CA LYS A 177 9.48 17.08 -16.05
C LYS A 177 9.91 18.50 -15.68
N ALA A 178 10.24 18.74 -14.41
CA ALA A 178 10.70 20.06 -13.95
C ALA A 178 12.00 20.48 -14.65
N ALA A 179 12.94 19.55 -14.86
CA ALA A 179 14.16 19.80 -15.62
C ALA A 179 13.87 20.15 -17.09
N ALA A 180 12.93 19.45 -17.73
CA ALA A 180 12.52 19.74 -19.10
C ALA A 180 11.86 21.13 -19.22
N ASP A 181 10.96 21.48 -18.29
CA ASP A 181 10.30 22.79 -18.26
C ASP A 181 11.33 23.93 -18.05
N ALA A 182 12.33 23.71 -17.18
CA ALA A 182 13.42 24.67 -16.95
C ALA A 182 14.31 24.84 -18.20
N ALA A 183 14.65 23.75 -18.88
CA ALA A 183 15.42 23.78 -20.12
C ALA A 183 14.66 24.51 -21.25
N ALA A 184 13.35 24.28 -21.38
CA ALA A 184 12.51 24.99 -22.33
C ALA A 184 12.47 26.49 -22.07
N LYS A 185 12.40 26.91 -20.80
CA LYS A 185 12.44 28.33 -20.42
C LYS A 185 13.80 28.97 -20.70
N ALA A 186 14.90 28.24 -20.52
CA ALA A 186 16.25 28.73 -20.82
C ALA A 186 16.52 28.86 -22.33
N ALA A 187 15.87 28.03 -23.16
CA ALA A 187 16.00 28.05 -24.62
C ALA A 187 15.13 29.11 -25.32
N ALA A 188 14.26 29.83 -24.60
CA ALA A 188 13.43 30.88 -25.19
C ALA A 188 14.31 32.06 -25.68
N PRO A 189 14.13 32.53 -26.92
CA PRO A 189 14.90 33.67 -27.42
C PRO A 189 14.63 34.92 -26.56
N PRO A 190 15.64 35.80 -26.36
CA PRO A 190 15.44 37.04 -25.63
C PRO A 190 14.33 37.85 -26.30
N ALA A 191 13.45 38.45 -25.48
CA ALA A 191 12.39 39.30 -25.99
C ALA A 191 12.97 40.37 -26.94
N PRO A 192 12.32 40.65 -28.08
CA PRO A 192 12.79 41.67 -29.00
C PRO A 192 12.95 42.99 -28.26
N GLN A 193 14.17 43.51 -28.22
CA GLN A 193 14.45 44.85 -27.72
C GLN A 193 13.75 45.84 -28.66
N TYR A 194 12.64 46.41 -28.20
CA TYR A 194 11.97 47.46 -28.94
C TYR A 194 12.86 48.71 -28.87
N VAL A 195 13.68 48.93 -29.90
CA VAL A 195 14.32 50.23 -30.12
C VAL A 195 13.20 51.21 -30.42
N ALA A 196 12.93 52.12 -29.48
CA ALA A 196 12.03 53.23 -29.74
C ALA A 196 12.50 53.97 -31.00
N PRO A 197 11.61 54.28 -31.97
CA PRO A 197 12.00 55.07 -33.13
C PRO A 197 12.60 56.39 -32.64
N ALA A 198 13.71 56.80 -33.24
CA ALA A 198 14.32 58.09 -32.95
C ALA A 198 13.26 59.18 -33.13
N ALA A 199 13.12 60.06 -32.13
CA ALA A 199 12.21 61.20 -32.20
C ALA A 199 12.56 62.03 -33.46
N PRO A 200 11.57 62.49 -34.25
CA PRO A 200 11.85 63.36 -35.38
C PRO A 200 12.59 64.61 -34.88
N PRO A 201 13.56 65.15 -35.64
CA PRO A 201 14.22 66.39 -35.26
C PRO A 201 13.16 67.48 -35.07
N ALA A 202 13.29 68.27 -34.00
CA ALA A 202 12.37 69.37 -33.72
C ALA A 202 12.27 70.27 -34.96
N ALA A 203 11.05 70.56 -35.41
CA ALA A 203 10.81 71.47 -36.52
C ALA A 203 11.26 72.87 -36.12
N SER A 204 12.52 73.21 -36.39
CA SER A 204 12.94 74.59 -36.59
C SER A 204 11.99 75.16 -37.64
N GLY A 205 11.29 76.26 -37.34
CA GLY A 205 10.24 76.88 -38.20
C GLY A 205 10.73 77.42 -39.55
N CYS A 206 11.76 76.78 -40.11
CA CYS A 206 12.38 76.97 -41.39
C CYS A 206 11.99 75.79 -42.28
N ASP A 207 11.64 76.06 -43.52
CA ASP A 207 11.32 75.02 -44.48
C ASP A 207 12.58 74.24 -44.89
N PRO A 208 12.58 72.89 -44.80
CA PRO A 208 13.76 72.07 -45.08
C PRO A 208 14.14 72.01 -46.56
N ASN A 209 13.30 72.49 -47.48
CA ASN A 209 13.60 72.50 -48.91
C ASN A 209 14.57 73.61 -49.31
N TYR A 210 14.99 74.48 -48.40
CA TYR A 210 15.85 75.62 -48.70
C TYR A 210 17.04 75.70 -47.74
N SER A 211 18.15 76.28 -48.20
CA SER A 211 19.31 76.59 -47.39
C SER A 211 19.04 77.87 -46.58
N GLY A 212 19.30 77.84 -45.29
CA GLY A 212 18.99 78.95 -44.39
C GLY A 212 17.62 78.80 -43.77
N CYS A 213 17.06 79.89 -43.25
CA CYS A 213 15.73 79.86 -42.62
C CYS A 213 14.69 80.54 -43.50
N VAL A 214 14.04 79.76 -44.38
CA VAL A 214 12.85 80.19 -45.10
C VAL A 214 11.64 79.94 -44.20
N PRO A 215 10.87 80.96 -43.78
CA PRO A 215 9.72 80.76 -42.91
C PRO A 215 8.70 79.80 -43.53
N ILE A 216 8.11 78.92 -42.73
CA ILE A 216 7.02 78.06 -43.20
C ILE A 216 5.73 78.90 -43.27
N ALA A 217 5.39 79.37 -44.47
CA ALA A 217 4.19 80.16 -44.76
C ALA A 217 3.42 79.59 -45.96
N SER A 218 2.27 80.17 -46.30
CA SER A 218 1.51 79.80 -47.50
C SER A 218 2.20 80.25 -48.79
N ASP A 219 2.98 81.32 -48.70
CA ASP A 219 3.75 81.92 -49.79
C ASP A 219 4.91 82.72 -49.17
N VAL A 220 6.08 82.67 -49.79
CA VAL A 220 7.28 83.39 -49.34
C VAL A 220 7.90 84.05 -50.55
N ASP A 221 8.09 85.36 -50.46
CA ASP A 221 8.64 86.16 -51.55
C ASP A 221 10.07 86.64 -51.26
N CYS A 222 10.79 87.02 -52.31
CA CYS A 222 12.08 87.69 -52.16
C CYS A 222 11.91 89.11 -51.62
N ALA A 223 12.60 89.43 -50.53
CA ALA A 223 12.59 90.77 -49.93
C ALA A 223 13.14 91.81 -50.94
N GLY A 224 12.38 92.87 -51.20
CA GLY A 224 12.73 93.91 -52.19
C GLY A 224 12.15 93.69 -53.59
N GLY A 225 11.50 92.55 -53.84
CA GLY A 225 10.77 92.26 -55.08
C GLY A 225 9.32 92.79 -55.12
N SER A 226 8.59 92.44 -56.17
CA SER A 226 7.15 92.75 -56.35
C SER A 226 6.18 91.76 -55.70
N GLY A 227 6.69 90.90 -54.82
CA GLY A 227 5.92 89.90 -54.08
C GLY A 227 4.81 90.52 -53.21
N ASN A 228 3.78 89.73 -52.92
CA ASN A 228 2.65 90.13 -52.04
C ASN A 228 2.35 89.10 -50.95
N GLY A 229 3.23 88.12 -50.78
CA GLY A 229 3.11 87.03 -49.84
C GLY A 229 3.18 87.52 -48.39
N PRO A 230 2.70 86.68 -47.45
CA PRO A 230 2.68 86.99 -46.02
C PRO A 230 4.08 86.97 -45.38
N ALA A 231 5.09 86.43 -46.07
CA ALA A 231 6.46 86.32 -45.57
C ALA A 231 7.46 86.66 -46.68
N TYR A 232 8.62 87.18 -46.28
CA TYR A 232 9.71 87.52 -47.19
C TYR A 232 11.02 86.95 -46.69
N VAL A 233 11.88 86.55 -47.60
CA VAL A 233 13.25 86.09 -47.32
C VAL A 233 14.27 86.96 -48.03
N GLN A 234 15.39 87.25 -47.38
CA GLN A 234 16.50 87.99 -47.96
C GLN A 234 17.49 87.01 -48.59
N GLY A 235 17.71 87.13 -49.91
CA GLY A 235 18.56 86.22 -50.68
C GLY A 235 20.06 86.49 -50.59
N PRO A 236 20.89 85.60 -51.17
CA PRO A 236 20.50 84.42 -51.96
C PRO A 236 20.10 83.21 -51.08
N VAL A 237 19.08 82.47 -51.50
CA VAL A 237 18.58 81.25 -50.84
C VAL A 237 18.71 80.07 -51.80
N ARG A 238 19.45 79.02 -51.43
CA ARG A 238 19.59 77.84 -52.27
C ARG A 238 18.44 76.87 -52.06
N VAL A 239 17.86 76.34 -53.13
CA VAL A 239 16.87 75.26 -53.05
C VAL A 239 17.62 73.92 -52.85
N ILE A 240 17.36 73.25 -51.73
CA ILE A 240 17.93 71.95 -51.37
C ILE A 240 16.99 70.81 -51.81
N GLY A 241 15.68 71.04 -51.73
CA GLY A 241 14.64 70.08 -52.07
C GLY A 241 13.79 70.56 -53.24
N SER A 242 12.49 70.73 -53.00
CA SER A 242 11.57 71.29 -53.99
C SER A 242 11.35 72.78 -53.76
N ASP A 243 11.39 73.57 -54.84
CA ASP A 243 11.01 74.98 -54.79
C ASP A 243 9.47 75.13 -54.71
N ILE A 244 8.94 74.99 -53.50
CA ILE A 244 7.49 75.07 -53.23
C ILE A 244 6.96 76.51 -53.26
N TYR A 245 7.83 77.52 -53.18
CA TYR A 245 7.48 78.94 -53.12
C TYR A 245 7.83 79.68 -54.42
N GLY A 246 8.52 79.04 -55.35
CA GLY A 246 8.89 79.67 -56.63
C GLY A 246 10.00 80.71 -56.48
N LEU A 247 10.89 80.55 -55.49
CA LEU A 247 11.98 81.48 -55.23
C LEU A 247 13.06 81.43 -56.33
N ASP A 248 13.24 80.28 -56.98
CA ASP A 248 14.24 79.97 -58.02
C ASP A 248 13.76 80.40 -59.44
N GLY A 249 12.83 81.35 -59.47
CA GLY A 249 12.47 82.08 -60.67
C GLY A 249 12.11 81.21 -61.87
N LYS A 250 12.60 81.62 -63.05
CA LYS A 250 12.30 80.95 -64.34
C LYS A 250 13.50 80.20 -64.90
N ASP A 251 14.68 80.56 -64.44
CA ASP A 251 15.98 79.95 -64.71
C ASP A 251 16.13 78.59 -64.03
N ASN A 252 15.51 78.39 -62.85
CA ASN A 252 15.54 77.13 -62.11
C ASN A 252 16.98 76.60 -61.94
N ASP A 253 17.91 77.48 -61.56
CA ASP A 253 19.32 77.14 -61.42
C ASP A 253 19.68 76.68 -59.99
N GLY A 254 18.69 76.63 -59.11
CA GLY A 254 18.76 76.17 -57.74
C GLY A 254 19.03 77.30 -56.74
N VAL A 255 19.04 78.56 -57.16
CA VAL A 255 19.29 79.71 -56.27
C VAL A 255 18.20 80.77 -56.44
N GLY A 256 17.43 80.96 -55.36
CA GLY A 256 16.39 81.97 -55.30
C GLY A 256 16.85 83.30 -54.72
N CYS A 257 16.11 84.35 -55.08
CA CYS A 257 16.30 85.73 -54.58
C CYS A 257 17.69 86.31 -54.86
N GLU A 258 18.23 86.11 -56.06
CA GLU A 258 19.54 86.63 -56.46
C GLU A 258 19.53 88.10 -56.91
N GLY A 259 18.41 88.82 -56.80
CA GLY A 259 18.22 90.16 -57.37
C GLY A 259 17.37 91.13 -56.54
#